data_AF-K4JY62-F1
#
_entry.id   AF-K4JY62-F1
#
_cell.length_a   1.000
_cell.length_b   1.000
_cell.length_c   1.000
_cell.angle_alpha   90.00
_cell.angle_beta   90.00
_cell.angle_gamma   90.00
#
_symmetry.space_group_name_H-M   'P 1'
#
loop_
_entity.id
_entity.type
_entity.pdbx_description
1 polymer ?
#
loop_
_entity_poly.entity_id
_entity_poly.type
_entity_poly.pdbx_seq_one_letter_code
_entity_poly.pdbx_strand_id
1 'polypeptide(L)' 'GDDCIAVKAGKIWQGMKYHIPTRNVEIAWCAMLDGHGGVTVGSEMAGGVTGVRVHHCLMRGNDRGIRIKT' A
#
# COMPACT_ATOMS: atom_id res chain seq x y z
N GLY A 1 15.07 -5.12 3.04
CA GLY A 1 14.35 -3.83 2.93
C GLY A 1 13.06 -3.93 3.71
N ASP A 2 12.08 -3.06 3.44
CA ASP A 2 10.71 -3.18 3.98
C ASP A 2 9.74 -3.44 2.81
N ASP A 3 8.57 -2.81 2.79
CA ASP A 3 7.61 -2.87 1.70
C ASP A 3 8.11 -2.09 0.46
N CYS A 4 7.98 -2.66 -0.75
CA CYS A 4 8.38 -1.99 -1.99
C CYS A 4 7.47 -0.79 -2.30
N ILE A 5 6.15 -0.96 -2.18
CA ILE A 5 5.17 0.13 -2.31
C ILE A 5 4.20 0.06 -1.12
N ALA A 6 4.16 1.11 -0.30
CA ALA A 6 3.25 1.22 0.85
C ALA A 6 2.20 2.32 0.64
N VAL A 7 0.94 1.92 0.52
CA VAL A 7 -0.22 2.81 0.40
C VAL A 7 -0.77 3.13 1.78
N LYS A 8 -0.78 4.42 2.15
CA LYS A 8 -1.17 4.91 3.48
C LYS A 8 -2.22 6.01 3.37
N ALA A 9 -2.94 6.27 4.46
CA ALA A 9 -3.92 7.35 4.60
C ALA A 9 -3.88 8.00 6.00
N GLY A 10 -2.68 8.07 6.59
CA GLY A 10 -2.43 8.76 7.87
C GLY A 10 -2.73 7.95 9.12
N LYS A 11 -2.14 8.39 10.24
CA LYS A 11 -2.43 7.85 11.58
C LYS A 11 -3.79 8.32 12.08
N ILE A 12 -4.31 7.68 13.11
CA ILE A 12 -5.65 7.91 13.68
C ILE A 12 -6.01 9.40 13.78
N TRP A 13 -5.17 10.21 14.43
CA TRP A 13 -5.44 11.65 14.58
C TRP A 13 -5.51 12.40 13.24
N GLN A 14 -4.70 12.03 12.25
CA GLN A 14 -4.74 12.64 10.92
C GLN A 14 -6.01 12.21 10.17
N GLY A 15 -6.39 10.94 10.27
CA GLY A 15 -7.65 10.44 9.70
C GLY A 15 -8.86 11.17 10.28
N MET A 16 -8.87 11.38 11.60
CA MET A 16 -9.92 12.12 12.31
C MET A 16 -9.92 13.62 12.03
N LYS A 17 -8.77 14.23 11.76
CA LYS A 17 -8.67 15.68 11.54
C LYS A 17 -8.95 16.07 10.10
N TYR A 18 -8.37 15.33 9.14
CA TYR A 18 -8.34 15.72 7.74
C TYR A 18 -9.43 15.01 6.93
N HIS A 19 -9.83 13.79 7.30
CA HIS A 19 -10.81 13.00 6.55
C HIS A 19 -10.46 12.83 5.06
N ILE A 20 -9.17 12.73 4.74
CA ILE A 20 -8.68 12.61 3.36
C ILE A 20 -8.24 11.15 3.12
N PRO A 21 -8.97 10.37 2.30
CA PRO A 21 -8.57 9.03 1.91
C PRO A 21 -7.53 9.03 0.79
N THR A 22 -6.72 7.98 0.73
CA THR A 22 -5.95 7.65 -0.47
C THR A 22 -6.85 6.81 -1.38
N ARG A 23 -7.13 7.32 -2.59
CA ARG A 23 -8.12 6.72 -3.50
C ARG A 23 -7.65 6.69 -4.95
N ASN A 24 -8.12 5.70 -5.70
CA ASN A 24 -7.90 5.55 -7.15
C ASN A 24 -6.41 5.49 -7.52
N VAL A 25 -5.69 4.56 -6.89
CA VAL A 25 -4.25 4.34 -7.11
C VAL A 25 -4.07 3.18 -8.10
N GLU A 26 -3.30 3.41 -9.16
CA GLU A 26 -2.87 2.37 -10.10
C GLU A 26 -1.38 2.07 -9.92
N ILE A 27 -1.05 0.79 -9.73
CA ILE A 27 0.31 0.28 -9.66
C ILE A 27 0.44 -0.77 -10.77
N ALA A 28 1.22 -0.43 -11.80
CA ALA A 28 1.34 -1.28 -12.98
C ALA A 28 2.76 -1.32 -13.54
N TRP A 29 3.09 -2.42 -14.23
CA TRP A 29 4.34 -2.55 -15.00
C TRP A 29 5.60 -2.37 -14.17
N CYS A 30 5.56 -2.78 -12.90
CA CYS A 30 6.65 -2.66 -11.96
C CYS A 30 7.30 -4.02 -11.66
N ALA A 31 8.61 -4.01 -11.41
CA ALA A 31 9.33 -5.14 -10.82
C ALA A 31 9.64 -4.83 -9.35
N MET A 32 9.01 -5.57 -8.44
CA MET A 32 9.22 -5.48 -7.00
C MET A 32 10.08 -6.67 -6.60
N LEU A 33 11.36 -6.40 -6.36
CA LEU A 33 12.37 -7.40 -6.03
C LEU A 33 12.76 -7.25 -4.55
N ASP A 34 12.71 -8.35 -3.80
CA ASP A 34 13.14 -8.46 -2.40
C ASP A 34 12.53 -7.42 -1.43
N GLY A 35 11.67 -7.85 -0.50
CA GLY A 35 11.05 -6.95 0.47
C GLY A 35 9.97 -7.61 1.33
N HIS A 36 9.62 -7.00 2.47
CA HIS A 36 8.59 -7.52 3.38
C HIS A 36 7.18 -7.55 2.75
N GLY A 37 6.97 -6.73 1.72
CA GLY A 37 5.73 -6.65 0.95
C GLY A 37 5.98 -6.10 -0.45
N GLY A 38 5.40 -6.68 -1.50
CA GLY A 38 5.41 -6.09 -2.84
C GLY A 38 4.56 -4.81 -2.85
N VAL A 39 3.25 -4.96 -2.66
CA VAL A 39 2.34 -3.84 -2.37
C VAL A 39 1.72 -4.03 -1.01
N THR A 40 1.83 -3.01 -0.15
CA THR A 40 1.18 -3.01 1.14
C THR A 40 0.19 -1.86 1.29
N VAL A 41 -0.89 -2.13 2.01
CA VAL A 41 -1.87 -1.12 2.40
C VAL A 41 -1.81 -1.00 3.92
N GLY A 42 -1.49 0.18 4.44
CA GLY A 42 -1.35 0.47 5.86
C GLY A 42 0.08 0.34 6.41
N SER A 43 0.27 0.25 7.73
CA SER A 43 -0.76 0.22 8.78
C SER A 43 -1.44 1.57 9.01
N GLU A 44 -0.80 2.69 8.68
CA GLU A 44 -1.39 4.02 8.84
C GLU A 44 -2.44 4.31 7.76
N MET A 45 -3.65 3.78 7.93
CA MET A 45 -4.74 3.86 6.96
C MET A 45 -6.03 4.50 7.50
N ALA A 46 -5.94 5.27 8.60
CA ALA A 46 -7.11 5.78 9.32
C ALA A 46 -7.99 6.77 8.52
N GLY A 47 -7.42 7.46 7.53
CA GLY A 47 -8.19 8.29 6.58
C GLY A 47 -8.95 7.48 5.52
N GLY A 48 -8.73 6.17 5.43
CA GLY A 48 -9.31 5.26 4.46
C GLY A 48 -8.45 5.06 3.21
N VAL A 49 -8.44 3.83 2.69
CA VAL A 49 -7.80 3.49 1.41
C VAL A 49 -8.82 2.75 0.54
N THR A 50 -9.05 3.21 -0.69
CA THR A 50 -10.04 2.62 -1.62
C THR A 50 -9.60 2.69 -3.07
N GLY A 51 -10.00 1.74 -3.91
CA GLY A 51 -9.69 1.75 -5.34
C GLY A 51 -8.19 1.65 -5.65
N VAL A 52 -7.49 0.71 -5.02
CA VAL A 52 -6.09 0.39 -5.36
C VAL A 52 -6.07 -0.77 -6.35
N ARG A 53 -5.58 -0.53 -7.56
CA ARG A 53 -5.49 -1.52 -8.64
C ARG A 53 -4.02 -1.87 -8.90
N VAL A 54 -3.65 -3.13 -8.71
CA VAL A 54 -2.29 -3.64 -8.94
C VAL A 54 -2.33 -4.67 -10.06
N HIS A 55 -1.60 -4.45 -11.16
CA HIS A 55 -1.63 -5.37 -12.30
C HIS A 55 -0.34 -5.33 -13.13
N HIS A 56 -0.07 -6.42 -13.87
CA HIS A 56 1.10 -6.49 -14.76
C HIS A 56 2.42 -6.19 -14.04
N CYS A 57 2.54 -6.64 -12.78
CA CYS A 57 3.74 -6.47 -11.97
C CYS A 57 4.44 -7.80 -11.78
N LEU A 58 5.78 -7.78 -11.79
CA LEU A 58 6.60 -8.90 -11.34
C LEU A 58 6.92 -8.70 -9.86
N MET A 59 6.46 -9.61 -9.00
CA MET A 59 6.81 -9.64 -7.58
C MET A 59 7.65 -10.87 -7.33
N ARG A 60 8.93 -10.70 -6.96
CA ARG A 60 9.89 -11.81 -6.81
C ARG A 60 10.78 -11.60 -5.60
N GLY A 61 10.88 -12.61 -4.74
CA GLY A 61 11.70 -12.55 -3.53
C GLY A 61 11.06 -11.74 -2.39
N ASN A 62 9.82 -11.26 -2.54
CA ASN A 62 9.10 -10.62 -1.45
C ASN A 62 8.58 -11.68 -0.46
N ASP A 63 8.56 -11.36 0.85
CA ASP A 63 7.91 -12.22 1.86
C ASP A 63 6.41 -12.40 1.55
N ARG A 64 5.78 -11.33 1.04
CA ARG A 64 4.36 -11.25 0.72
C ARG A 64 4.18 -10.40 -0.54
N GLY A 65 3.47 -10.91 -1.56
CA GLY A 65 3.18 -10.12 -2.76
C GLY A 65 2.27 -8.92 -2.45
N ILE A 66 1.14 -9.18 -1.76
CA ILE A 66 0.21 -8.16 -1.28
C ILE A 66 0.02 -8.32 0.24
N ARG A 67 0.04 -7.21 0.99
CA ARG A 67 -0.16 -7.24 2.46
C ARG A 67 -1.05 -6.08 2.94
N ILE A 68 -2.13 -6.38 3.64
CA ILE A 68 -3.00 -5.38 4.26
C ILE A 68 -2.73 -5.36 5.77
N LYS A 69 -2.49 -4.17 6.33
CA LYS A 69 -2.20 -3.89 7.74
C LYS A 69 -3.10 -2.73 8.20
N THR A 70 -3.50 -2.72 9.46
CA THR A 70 -4.19 -1.58 10.09
C THR A 70 -3.61 -1.27 11.45
#